data_AF-A0A838W0P6-F1
#
_entry.id   AF-A0A838W0P6-F1
#
_cell.length_a   1.000
_cell.length_b   1.000
_cell.length_c   1.000
_cell.angle_alpha   90.00
_cell.angle_beta   90.00
_cell.angle_gamma   90.00
#
_symmetry.space_group_name_H-M   'P 1'
#
loop_
_entity.id
_entity.type
_entity.pdbx_description
1 polymer ?
#
loop_
_entity_poly.entity_id
_entity_poly.type
_entity_poly.pdbx_seq_one_letter_code
_entity_poly.pdbx_strand_id
1 'polypeptide(L)'
;MCKDHGIVYSIDDSCKGGIVLDDVKEKRNYLAHGTISFVECGRDYSIDELVSIKDQTITFLYGILTGMKVYYDEKKYLRTV
;
A
#
# COMPACT_ATOMS: atom_id res chain seq x y z
N MET A 1 -15.82 -0.11 0.42
CA MET A 1 -15.53 -0.14 1.87
C MET A 1 -15.18 1.24 2.43
N CYS A 2 -13.97 1.78 2.27
CA CYS A 2 -13.60 3.05 2.92
C CYS A 2 -14.52 4.23 2.57
N LYS A 3 -14.81 4.41 1.27
CA LYS A 3 -15.73 5.45 0.77
C LYS A 3 -17.14 5.29 1.33
N ASP A 4 -17.63 4.05 1.44
CA ASP A 4 -18.98 3.75 1.93
C ASP A 4 -19.14 4.09 3.42
N HIS A 5 -18.04 4.13 4.17
CA HIS A 5 -17.99 4.56 5.56
C HIS A 5 -17.56 6.03 5.73
N GLY A 6 -17.49 6.82 4.65
CA GLY A 6 -17.09 8.23 4.70
C GLY A 6 -15.60 8.46 5.03
N ILE A 7 -14.77 7.42 4.94
CA ILE A 7 -13.32 7.54 5.09
C ILE A 7 -12.76 8.03 3.75
N VAL A 8 -12.30 9.27 3.75
CA VAL A 8 -11.62 9.89 2.61
C VAL A 8 -10.11 9.88 2.88
N TYR A 9 -9.35 9.41 1.91
CA TYR A 9 -7.89 9.47 1.90
C TYR A 9 -7.43 9.99 0.54
N SER A 10 -6.29 10.68 0.53
CA SER A 10 -5.61 11.07 -0.70
C SER A 10 -4.49 10.09 -0.95
N ILE A 11 -4.37 9.62 -2.18
CA ILE A 11 -3.22 8.84 -2.64
C ILE A 11 -2.37 9.77 -3.49
N ASP A 12 -1.07 9.75 -3.26
CA ASP A 12 -0.12 10.47 -4.10
C ASP A 12 -0.05 9.82 -5.49
N ASP A 13 -0.05 10.63 -6.56
CA ASP A 13 -0.04 10.13 -7.95
C ASP A 13 1.19 9.24 -8.24
N SER A 14 2.31 9.47 -7.53
CA SER A 14 3.51 8.64 -7.64
C SER A 14 3.28 7.19 -7.23
N CYS A 15 2.24 6.90 -6.44
CA CYS A 15 1.90 5.56 -5.99
C CYS A 15 1.12 4.74 -7.02
N LYS A 16 0.79 5.32 -8.19
CA LYS A 16 0.09 4.64 -9.31
C LYS A 16 -1.14 3.85 -8.86
N GLY A 17 -1.92 4.40 -7.94
CA GLY A 17 -3.12 3.74 -7.41
C GLY A 17 -2.88 2.48 -6.56
N GLY A 18 -1.64 2.22 -6.12
CA GLY A 18 -1.31 1.10 -5.24
C GLY A 18 -0.89 -0.20 -5.95
N ILE A 19 -0.70 -0.18 -7.27
CA ILE A 19 -0.30 -1.36 -8.06
C ILE A 19 1.00 -1.99 -7.53
N VAL A 20 1.96 -1.16 -7.13
CA VAL A 20 3.24 -1.63 -6.58
C VAL A 20 3.07 -2.40 -5.28
N LEU A 21 2.15 -1.98 -4.41
CA LEU A 21 1.87 -2.69 -3.16
C LEU A 21 1.27 -4.07 -3.43
N ASP A 22 0.47 -4.23 -4.49
CA ASP A 22 -0.11 -5.53 -4.84
C ASP A 22 0.96 -6.52 -5.32
N ASP A 23 1.89 -6.07 -6.17
CA ASP A 23 3.05 -6.89 -6.58
C ASP A 23 3.89 -7.32 -5.36
N VAL A 24 4.21 -6.38 -4.46
CA VAL A 24 4.91 -6.69 -3.20
C VAL A 24 4.16 -7.73 -2.37
N LYS A 25 2.83 -7.64 -2.28
CA LYS A 25 1.98 -8.59 -1.55
C LYS A 25 2.07 -9.99 -2.16
N GLU A 26 1.96 -10.09 -3.48
CA GLU A 26 2.02 -11.36 -4.20
C GLU A 26 3.40 -12.00 -4.11
N LYS A 27 4.47 -11.25 -4.41
CA LYS A 27 5.85 -11.76 -4.32
C LYS A 27 6.20 -12.24 -2.91
N ARG A 28 5.80 -11.50 -1.88
CA ARG A 28 5.96 -11.93 -0.48
C ARG A 28 5.24 -13.25 -0.21
N ASN A 29 4.01 -13.41 -0.71
CA ASN A 29 3.26 -14.66 -0.53
C ASN A 29 3.94 -15.82 -1.26
N TYR A 30 4.42 -15.62 -2.49
CA TYR A 30 5.16 -16.65 -3.22
C TYR A 30 6.45 -17.06 -2.51
N LEU A 31 7.20 -16.09 -1.96
CA LEU A 31 8.38 -16.37 -1.14
C LEU A 31 8.03 -17.16 0.13
N ALA A 32 6.98 -16.73 0.85
CA ALA A 32 6.55 -17.38 2.10
C ALA A 32 6.05 -18.82 1.88
N HIS A 33 5.42 -19.08 0.73
CA HIS A 33 4.98 -20.41 0.33
C HIS A 33 6.07 -21.23 -0.37
N GLY A 34 7.25 -20.66 -0.63
CA GLY A 34 8.33 -21.31 -1.35
C GLY A 34 8.04 -21.58 -2.83
N THR A 35 7.05 -20.87 -3.40
CA THR A 35 6.69 -20.96 -4.83
C THR A 35 7.80 -20.39 -5.73
N ILE A 36 8.54 -19.40 -5.23
CA ILE A 36 9.75 -18.85 -5.86
C ILE A 36 10.85 -18.69 -4.81
N SER A 37 12.10 -18.77 -5.23
CA SER A 37 13.26 -18.46 -4.40
C SER A 37 13.51 -16.95 -4.29
N PHE A 38 14.31 -16.53 -3.29
CA PHE A 38 14.77 -15.14 -3.19
C PHE A 38 15.56 -14.69 -4.44
N VAL A 39 16.37 -15.59 -5.01
CA VAL A 39 17.15 -15.28 -6.21
C VAL A 39 16.22 -15.06 -7.41
N GLU A 40 15.20 -15.90 -7.60
CA GLU A 40 14.22 -15.71 -8.69
C GLU A 40 13.39 -14.44 -8.49
N CYS A 41 13.00 -14.12 -7.26
CA CYS A 41 12.24 -12.90 -6.97
C CYS A 41 13.04 -11.63 -7.24
N GLY A 42 14.34 -11.62 -6.93
CA GLY A 42 15.19 -10.41 -7.02
C GLY A 42 15.97 -10.26 -8.32
N ARG A 43 16.02 -11.29 -9.18
CA ARG A 43 16.91 -11.33 -10.35
C ARG A 43 16.74 -10.15 -11.30
N ASP A 44 15.49 -9.72 -11.49
CA ASP A 44 15.13 -8.73 -12.51
C ASP A 44 14.97 -7.31 -11.93
N TYR A 45 15.34 -7.10 -10.66
CA TYR A 45 15.26 -5.79 -10.01
C TYR A 45 16.65 -5.26 -9.68
N SER A 46 16.93 -4.04 -10.12
CA SER A 46 18.04 -3.26 -9.61
C SER A 46 17.78 -2.78 -8.17
N ILE A 47 18.85 -2.39 -7.47
CA ILE A 47 18.74 -1.83 -6.11
C ILE A 47 17.84 -0.57 -6.12
N ASP A 48 17.98 0.29 -7.13
CA ASP A 48 17.21 1.52 -7.23
C ASP A 48 15.71 1.24 -7.46
N GLU A 49 15.38 0.20 -8.24
CA GLU A 49 14.00 -0.26 -8.40
C GLU A 49 13.43 -0.78 -7.08
N LEU A 50 14.19 -1.56 -6.31
CA LEU A 50 13.77 -2.03 -4.98
C LEU A 50 13.53 -0.86 -4.01
N VAL A 51 14.39 0.16 -4.04
CA VAL A 51 14.20 1.39 -3.24
C VAL A 51 12.91 2.10 -3.66
N SER A 52 12.69 2.28 -4.96
CA SER A 52 11.50 2.90 -5.50
C SER A 52 10.22 2.14 -5.14
N ILE A 53 10.24 0.81 -5.22
CA ILE A 53 9.14 -0.06 -4.81
C ILE A 53 8.82 0.15 -3.32
N LYS A 54 9.85 0.15 -2.46
CA LYS A 54 9.72 0.38 -1.02
C LYS A 54 9.12 1.77 -0.74
N ASP A 55 9.62 2.82 -1.36
CA ASP A 55 9.14 4.19 -1.13
C ASP A 55 7.68 4.38 -1.61
N GLN A 56 7.32 3.87 -2.79
CA GLN A 56 5.94 3.91 -3.29
C GLN A 56 4.99 3.12 -2.38
N THR A 57 5.42 1.94 -1.92
CA THR A 57 4.63 1.09 -1.02
C THR A 57 4.36 1.80 0.31
N ILE A 58 5.40 2.38 0.92
CA ILE A 58 5.29 3.12 2.18
C ILE A 58 4.37 4.34 2.00
N THR A 59 4.58 5.13 0.95
CA THR A 59 3.79 6.34 0.67
C THR A 59 2.30 6.03 0.52
N PHE A 60 1.97 4.97 -0.22
CA PHE A 60 0.59 4.53 -0.39
C PHE A 60 -0.08 4.14 0.94
N LEU A 61 0.59 3.33 1.75
CA LEU A 61 0.09 2.91 3.06
C LEU A 61 -0.11 4.10 4.01
N TYR A 62 0.83 5.06 4.00
CA TYR A 62 0.70 6.28 4.77
C TYR A 62 -0.50 7.13 4.37
N GLY A 63 -0.82 7.23 3.07
CA GLY A 63 -2.01 7.95 2.60
C GLY A 63 -3.30 7.38 3.18
N ILE A 64 -3.45 6.05 3.16
CA ILE A 64 -4.60 5.35 3.75
C ILE A 64 -4.66 5.57 5.27
N LEU A 65 -3.54 5.32 5.98
CA LEU A 65 -3.48 5.47 7.43
C LEU A 65 -3.79 6.91 7.87
N THR A 66 -3.33 7.89 7.11
CA THR A 66 -3.62 9.31 7.37
C THR A 66 -5.12 9.59 7.24
N GLY A 67 -5.77 9.12 6.18
CA GLY A 67 -7.22 9.29 6.03
C GLY A 67 -8.02 8.58 7.11
N MET A 68 -7.61 7.37 7.52
CA MET A 68 -8.21 6.66 8.65
C MET A 68 -8.04 7.42 9.97
N LYS A 69 -6.85 7.98 10.19
CA LYS A 69 -6.54 8.78 11.38
C LYS A 69 -7.41 10.04 11.42
N VAL A 70 -7.54 10.76 10.32
CA VAL A 70 -8.42 11.94 10.21
C VAL A 70 -9.87 11.56 10.50
N TYR A 71 -10.36 10.45 9.94
CA TYR A 71 -11.72 9.96 10.21
C TYR A 71 -11.96 9.68 11.70
N TYR A 72 -10.98 9.04 12.35
CA TYR A 72 -11.05 8.71 13.78
C TYR A 72 -10.94 9.95 14.67
N ASP A 73 -9.93 10.79 14.44
CA ASP A 73 -9.61 11.97 15.27
C ASP A 73 -10.76 13.00 15.22
N GLU A 74 -11.40 13.17 14.05
CA GLU A 74 -12.59 14.02 13.89
C GLU A 74 -13.90 13.33 14.32
N LYS A 75 -13.84 12.10 14.81
CA LYS A 75 -14.99 11.26 15.19
C LYS A 75 -16.07 11.19 14.11
N LYS A 76 -15.68 11.13 12.83
CA LYS A 76 -16.62 11.10 11.68
C LYS A 76 -17.58 9.91 11.72
N TYR A 77 -17.21 8.85 12.43
CA TYR A 77 -18.08 7.71 12.70
C TYR A 77 -19.32 8.03 13.55
N LEU A 78 -19.36 9.17 14.24
CA LEU A 78 -20.53 9.65 14.99
C LEU A 78 -21.45 10.54 14.15
N ARG A 79 -21.02 10.95 12.95
CA ARG A 79 -21.79 11.84 12.10
C ARG A 79 -22.94 11.01 11.50
N THR A 80 -24.15 11.18 12.04
CA THR A 80 -25.36 10.52 11.52
C THR A 80 -25.57 10.94 10.07
N VAL A 81 -25.73 9.97 9.19
CA VAL A 81 -26.05 10.15 7.76
C VAL A 81 -27.43 10.77 7.62
#